data_AF-Q81EF4-F1
#
_entry.id   AF-Q81EF4-F1
#
_cell.length_a   1.000
_cell.length_b   1.000
_cell.length_c   1.000
_cell.angle_alpha   90.00
_cell.angle_beta   90.00
_cell.angle_gamma   90.00
#
_symmetry.space_group_name_H-M   'P 1'
#
loop_
_entity.id
_entity.type
_entity.pdbx_description
1 polymer ?
#
loop_
_entity_poly.entity_id
_entity_poly.type
_entity_poly.pdbx_seq_one_letter_code
_entity_poly.pdbx_strand_id
1 'polypeptide(L)'
;MKCINCGQPCEEEQLNCASCQRNLDNEQEEGSSLIDKELEVYVGRQYPYYKRKWDLENKRIARWSWNGWAAIFNIGWLGYRKYYVPAALFMLLLVACDAFSYYMGFNVALPIINMVPLTFLLLIFILFGMGIFANGLYYQFVERRIYRIKAREIKDKSVENYLINDSGGTSKMGATIVTILAVASIFFSHFFFPTDRDVIQKVRTSSLYEYPFFSIGESFENYFQNSGWIYYRGTEGLELVEFQGYNTGTPRQKVKIQFVVDYKLGEVEPYSLMVNGESKTEEEFLKLMEEIFKVQNPFDIEDGLQVNAIQESGWKEISDRFFLCLLK
;
A
#
# COMPACT_ATOMS: atom_id res chain seq x y z
N MET A 1 3.79 43.69 -39.36
CA MET A 1 3.04 43.18 -38.16
C MET A 1 1.83 44.08 -37.89
N LYS A 2 0.79 43.69 -37.13
CA LYS A 2 -0.29 44.62 -36.71
C LYS A 2 -0.17 44.88 -35.21
N CYS A 3 -0.19 46.14 -34.78
CA CYS A 3 -0.10 46.48 -33.37
C CYS A 3 -1.32 45.94 -32.60
N ILE A 4 -1.10 45.17 -31.54
CA ILE A 4 -2.19 44.56 -30.74
C ILE A 4 -3.07 45.61 -30.04
N ASN A 5 -2.51 46.79 -29.80
CA ASN A 5 -3.15 47.84 -29.01
C ASN A 5 -3.97 48.82 -29.87
N CYS A 6 -3.56 49.10 -31.12
CA CYS A 6 -4.29 50.03 -32.00
C CYS A 6 -4.72 49.45 -33.35
N GLY A 7 -4.34 48.20 -33.66
CA GLY A 7 -4.76 47.48 -34.87
C GLY A 7 -4.12 47.93 -36.18
N GLN A 8 -3.27 48.96 -36.17
CA GLN A 8 -2.63 49.47 -37.38
C GLN A 8 -1.46 48.59 -37.85
N PRO A 9 -1.21 48.50 -39.17
CA PRO A 9 -0.05 47.82 -39.71
C PRO A 9 1.23 48.58 -39.35
N CYS A 10 2.21 47.88 -38.79
CA CYS A 10 3.55 48.38 -38.45
C CYS A 10 4.61 47.66 -39.30
N GLU A 11 5.62 48.41 -39.72
CA GLU A 11 6.80 47.92 -40.44
C GLU A 11 7.67 47.07 -39.50
N GLU A 12 8.33 46.04 -40.05
CA GLU A 12 8.92 44.94 -39.27
C GLU A 12 10.15 45.33 -38.42
N GLU A 13 10.73 46.52 -38.63
CA GLU A 13 11.97 46.96 -37.96
C GLU A 13 11.74 48.04 -36.88
N GLN A 14 10.49 48.39 -36.55
CA GLN A 14 10.19 49.43 -35.56
C GLN A 14 9.94 48.84 -34.17
N LEU A 15 10.76 49.23 -33.19
CA LEU A 15 10.61 48.84 -31.76
C LEU A 15 9.37 49.47 -31.10
N ASN A 16 8.90 50.61 -31.61
CA ASN A 16 7.72 51.30 -31.08
C ASN A 16 6.72 51.54 -32.20
N CYS A 17 5.43 51.34 -31.93
CA CYS A 17 4.37 51.66 -32.87
C CYS A 17 4.29 53.19 -33.06
N ALA A 18 4.56 53.70 -34.27
CA ALA A 18 4.54 55.14 -34.56
C ALA A 18 3.19 55.83 -34.24
N SER A 19 2.08 55.09 -34.29
CA SER A 19 0.72 55.60 -34.11
C SER A 19 0.31 55.74 -32.63
N CYS A 20 0.73 54.80 -31.77
CA CYS A 20 0.38 54.82 -30.34
C CYS A 20 1.58 54.98 -29.40
N GLN A 21 2.79 55.13 -29.95
CA GLN A 21 4.08 55.32 -29.28
C GLN A 21 4.42 54.29 -28.19
N ARG A 22 3.82 53.09 -28.24
CA ARG A 22 4.13 51.98 -27.33
C ARG A 22 5.08 50.97 -27.96
N ASN A 23 5.93 50.40 -27.09
CA ASN A 23 6.87 49.34 -27.41
C ASN A 23 6.13 48.11 -27.94
N LEU A 24 6.57 47.57 -29.06
CA LEU A 24 6.02 46.36 -29.66
C LEU A 24 6.71 45.16 -28.97
N ASP A 25 6.03 44.60 -27.97
CA ASP A 25 6.34 43.43 -27.13
C ASP A 25 7.68 42.70 -27.37
N ASN A 26 8.76 43.21 -26.76
CA ASN A 26 10.00 42.45 -26.50
C ASN A 26 10.05 41.83 -25.08
N GLU A 27 9.18 42.28 -24.16
CA GLU A 27 9.21 41.85 -22.74
C GLU A 27 8.74 40.40 -22.53
N GLN A 28 7.85 39.90 -23.40
CA GLN A 28 7.30 38.54 -23.27
C GLN A 28 8.27 37.46 -23.77
N GLU A 29 9.10 37.76 -24.77
CA GLU A 29 10.17 36.88 -25.23
C GLU A 29 11.37 36.87 -24.27
N GLU A 30 11.75 38.03 -23.72
CA GLU A 30 12.83 38.09 -22.72
C GLU A 30 12.49 37.31 -21.45
N GLY A 31 11.29 37.50 -20.89
CA GLY A 31 10.84 36.78 -19.68
C GLY A 31 10.75 35.26 -19.87
N SER A 32 10.27 34.82 -21.03
CA SER A 32 10.22 33.39 -21.42
C SER A 32 11.64 32.81 -21.56
N SER A 33 12.56 33.55 -22.17
CA SER A 33 13.95 33.10 -22.35
C SER A 33 14.74 33.01 -21.03
N LEU A 34 14.43 33.86 -20.05
CA LEU A 34 15.09 33.87 -18.74
C LEU A 34 14.64 32.69 -17.88
N ILE A 35 13.32 32.42 -17.83
CA ILE A 35 12.80 31.28 -17.08
C ILE A 35 13.31 29.96 -17.68
N ASP A 36 13.46 29.89 -19.00
CA ASP A 36 14.01 28.72 -19.69
C ASP A 36 15.45 28.41 -19.26
N LYS A 37 16.31 29.43 -19.13
CA LYS A 37 17.69 29.25 -18.65
C LYS A 37 17.72 28.74 -17.22
N GLU A 38 16.82 29.22 -16.36
CA GLU A 38 16.75 28.79 -14.96
C GLU A 38 16.22 27.37 -14.82
N LEU A 39 15.22 27.02 -15.63
CA LEU A 39 14.72 25.65 -15.75
C LEU A 39 15.82 24.71 -16.24
N GLU A 40 16.65 25.14 -17.18
CA GLU A 40 17.81 24.38 -17.65
C GLU A 40 18.82 24.12 -16.54
N VAL A 41 19.18 25.17 -15.78
CA VAL A 41 20.09 25.04 -14.63
C VAL A 41 19.51 24.11 -13.57
N TYR A 42 18.22 24.23 -13.23
CA TYR A 42 17.60 23.37 -12.22
C TYR A 42 17.48 21.92 -12.68
N VAL A 43 17.02 21.67 -13.90
CA VAL A 43 16.78 20.32 -14.39
C VAL A 43 18.09 19.61 -14.76
N GLY A 44 19.08 20.37 -15.21
CA GLY A 44 20.37 19.91 -15.68
C GLY A 44 20.26 19.11 -16.98
N ARG A 45 21.04 18.03 -17.08
CA ARG A 45 21.23 17.23 -18.31
C ARG A 45 19.95 16.76 -19.00
N GLN A 46 18.86 16.60 -18.26
CA GLN A 46 17.58 16.12 -18.80
C GLN A 46 16.67 17.23 -19.32
N TYR A 47 17.11 18.50 -19.27
CA TYR A 47 16.27 19.64 -19.63
C TYR A 47 15.73 19.56 -21.06
N PRO A 48 16.51 19.19 -22.10
CA PRO A 48 15.98 19.08 -23.46
C PRO A 48 14.80 18.10 -23.59
N TYR A 49 14.83 17.01 -22.81
CA TYR A 49 13.72 16.06 -22.76
C TYR A 49 12.47 16.69 -22.13
N TYR A 50 12.61 17.35 -20.99
CA TYR A 50 11.49 17.98 -20.29
C TYR A 50 10.92 19.18 -21.05
N LYS A 51 11.78 20.04 -21.61
CA LYS A 51 11.39 21.18 -22.44
C LYS A 51 10.46 20.74 -23.58
N ARG A 52 10.88 19.74 -24.37
CA ARG A 52 10.05 19.19 -25.45
C ARG A 52 8.69 18.69 -24.95
N LYS A 53 8.65 18.06 -23.77
CA LYS A 53 7.41 17.53 -23.19
C LYS A 53 6.49 18.65 -22.72
N TRP A 54 7.03 19.66 -22.04
CA TRP A 54 6.27 20.83 -21.58
C TRP A 54 5.74 21.67 -22.74
N ASP A 55 6.52 21.87 -23.81
CA ASP A 55 6.05 22.54 -25.02
C ASP A 55 4.89 21.80 -25.67
N LEU A 56 4.95 20.46 -25.70
CA LEU A 56 3.85 19.63 -26.20
C LEU A 56 2.62 19.71 -25.30
N GLU A 57 2.78 19.74 -23.97
CA GLU A 57 1.67 19.92 -23.03
C GLU A 57 1.00 21.29 -23.21
N ASN A 58 1.78 22.36 -23.33
CA ASN A 58 1.25 23.71 -23.52
C ASN A 58 0.49 23.88 -24.84
N LYS A 59 0.84 23.12 -25.88
CA LYS A 59 0.13 23.11 -27.18
C LYS A 59 -1.15 22.27 -27.17
N ARG A 60 -1.34 21.39 -26.17
CA ARG A 60 -2.48 20.47 -26.10
C ARG A 60 -3.57 21.00 -25.18
N ILE A 61 -4.83 20.87 -25.59
CA ILE A 61 -5.99 21.23 -24.76
C ILE A 61 -5.99 20.48 -23.42
N ALA A 62 -5.67 19.18 -23.45
CA ALA A 62 -5.64 18.35 -22.24
C ALA A 62 -4.42 18.63 -21.33
N ARG A 63 -3.36 19.28 -21.83
CA ARG A 63 -2.10 19.56 -21.10
C ARG A 63 -1.42 18.36 -20.44
N TRP A 64 -1.58 17.16 -21.00
CA TRP A 64 -0.95 15.93 -20.49
C TRP A 64 0.13 15.40 -21.42
N SER A 65 1.18 14.81 -20.84
CA SER A 65 2.21 14.08 -21.57
C SER A 65 2.69 12.84 -20.81
N TRP A 66 2.95 11.78 -21.57
CA TRP A 66 3.40 10.52 -21.01
C TRP A 66 4.85 10.59 -20.52
N ASN A 67 5.04 10.14 -19.27
CA ASN A 67 6.30 9.87 -18.61
C ASN A 67 6.34 8.41 -18.11
N GLY A 68 6.95 7.54 -18.92
CA GLY A 68 7.06 6.11 -18.58
C GLY A 68 7.90 5.82 -17.34
N TRP A 69 8.93 6.64 -17.06
CA TRP A 69 9.76 6.47 -15.87
C TRP A 69 8.97 6.76 -14.59
N ALA A 70 8.13 7.79 -14.60
CA ALA A 70 7.23 8.09 -13.49
C ALA A 70 6.14 7.02 -13.32
N ALA A 71 5.66 6.40 -14.40
CA ALA A 71 4.71 5.29 -14.30
C ALA A 71 5.34 4.04 -13.67
N ILE A 72 6.55 3.66 -14.10
CA ILE A 72 7.24 2.43 -13.64
C ILE A 72 7.81 2.60 -12.23
N PHE A 73 8.55 3.68 -11.97
CA PHE A 73 9.22 3.88 -10.68
C PHE A 73 8.37 4.65 -9.67
N ASN A 74 7.24 5.22 -10.08
CA ASN A 74 6.24 5.89 -9.26
C ASN A 74 6.89 6.79 -8.19
N ILE A 75 6.74 6.46 -6.91
CA ILE A 75 7.31 7.23 -5.81
C ILE A 75 8.84 7.34 -5.82
N GLY A 76 9.54 6.33 -6.36
CA GLY A 76 10.99 6.35 -6.56
C GLY A 76 11.42 7.42 -7.56
N TRP A 77 10.59 7.72 -8.56
CA TRP A 77 10.84 8.82 -9.50
C TRP A 77 10.73 10.19 -8.80
N LEU A 78 9.79 10.36 -7.86
CA LEU A 78 9.69 11.57 -7.03
C LEU A 78 10.96 11.75 -6.19
N GLY A 79 11.45 10.70 -5.55
CA GLY A 79 12.71 10.72 -4.81
C GLY A 79 13.92 11.03 -5.70
N TYR A 80 13.96 10.46 -6.91
CA TYR A 80 15.00 10.72 -7.90
C TYR A 80 15.08 12.20 -8.31
N ARG A 81 13.94 12.90 -8.40
CA ARG A 81 13.85 14.31 -8.77
C ARG A 81 13.81 15.27 -7.57
N LYS A 82 14.18 14.78 -6.38
CA LYS A 82 14.17 15.53 -5.11
C LYS A 82 12.79 16.10 -4.74
N TYR A 83 11.72 15.45 -5.21
CA TYR A 83 10.34 15.88 -4.98
C TYR A 83 9.76 15.22 -3.72
N TYR A 84 10.43 15.44 -2.57
CA TYR A 84 10.21 14.68 -1.34
C TYR A 84 8.88 14.96 -0.63
N VAL A 85 8.37 16.20 -0.69
CA VAL A 85 7.12 16.55 -0.01
C VAL A 85 5.92 15.82 -0.60
N PRO A 86 5.65 15.85 -1.92
CA PRO A 86 4.58 15.03 -2.48
C PRO A 86 4.86 13.54 -2.37
N ALA A 87 6.12 13.09 -2.38
CA ALA A 87 6.41 11.69 -2.08
C ALA A 87 5.90 11.30 -0.68
N ALA A 88 6.17 12.13 0.34
CA ALA A 88 5.66 11.91 1.69
C ALA A 88 4.12 11.98 1.77
N LEU A 89 3.51 12.97 1.11
CA LEU A 89 2.03 13.09 1.06
C LEU A 89 1.40 11.88 0.36
N PHE A 90 2.02 11.37 -0.70
CA PHE A 90 1.54 10.19 -1.41
C PHE A 90 1.66 8.93 -0.55
N MET A 91 2.75 8.73 0.19
CA MET A 91 2.85 7.63 1.16
C MET A 91 1.78 7.72 2.25
N LEU A 92 1.57 8.91 2.81
CA LEU A 92 0.53 9.13 3.82
C LEU A 92 -0.85 8.79 3.26
N LEU A 93 -1.13 9.24 2.03
CA LEU A 93 -2.39 8.92 1.35
C LEU A 93 -2.59 7.40 1.17
N LEU A 94 -1.54 6.65 0.80
CA LEU A 94 -1.63 5.19 0.67
C LEU A 94 -1.98 4.53 2.01
N VAL A 95 -1.27 4.89 3.09
CA VAL A 95 -1.56 4.36 4.44
C VAL A 95 -2.96 4.76 4.91
N ALA A 96 -3.40 5.98 4.60
CA ALA A 96 -4.75 6.44 4.93
C ALA A 96 -5.83 5.67 4.15
N CYS A 97 -5.57 5.33 2.88
CA CYS A 97 -6.46 4.48 2.09
C CYS A 97 -6.57 3.06 2.66
N ASP A 98 -5.45 2.47 3.08
CA ASP A 98 -5.44 1.15 3.72
C ASP A 98 -6.20 1.17 5.04
N ALA A 99 -5.93 2.15 5.90
CA ALA A 99 -6.65 2.35 7.16
C ALA A 99 -8.16 2.53 6.91
N PHE A 100 -8.53 3.37 5.94
CA PHE A 100 -9.94 3.57 5.58
C PHE A 100 -10.58 2.28 5.07
N SER A 101 -9.92 1.54 4.18
CA SER A 101 -10.39 0.25 3.65
C SER A 101 -10.62 -0.76 4.79
N TYR A 102 -9.67 -0.82 5.72
CA TYR A 102 -9.77 -1.64 6.91
C TYR A 102 -10.98 -1.22 7.76
N TYR A 103 -11.09 0.03 8.20
CA TYR A 103 -12.17 0.47 9.08
C TYR A 103 -13.57 0.41 8.46
N MET A 104 -13.68 0.61 7.14
CA MET A 104 -14.95 0.46 6.43
C MET A 104 -15.35 -1.00 6.18
N GLY A 105 -14.48 -1.96 6.52
CA GLY A 105 -14.75 -3.39 6.31
C GLY A 105 -14.71 -3.79 4.84
N PHE A 106 -14.06 -3.00 3.98
CA PHE A 106 -13.85 -3.37 2.59
C PHE A 106 -12.83 -4.51 2.48
N ASN A 107 -11.98 -4.71 3.49
CA ASN A 107 -11.02 -5.82 3.62
C ASN A 107 -10.11 -6.00 2.39
N VAL A 108 -9.91 -4.92 1.63
CA VAL A 108 -8.97 -4.89 0.52
C VAL A 108 -7.78 -4.09 0.98
N ALA A 109 -6.74 -4.76 1.47
CA ALA A 109 -5.41 -4.17 1.39
C ALA A 109 -5.02 -4.09 -0.10
N LEU A 110 -3.89 -3.49 -0.41
CA LEU A 110 -3.30 -3.50 -1.75
C LEU A 110 -2.32 -4.69 -2.00
N PRO A 111 -2.61 -5.98 -1.72
CA PRO A 111 -1.69 -7.04 -2.11
C PRO A 111 -1.92 -7.41 -3.57
N ILE A 112 -0.84 -7.33 -4.37
CA ILE A 112 -0.78 -7.59 -5.82
C ILE A 112 -1.37 -8.97 -6.21
N ILE A 113 -1.37 -9.93 -5.28
CA ILE A 113 -1.51 -11.36 -5.59
C ILE A 113 -2.98 -11.82 -5.64
N ASN A 114 -3.93 -11.09 -5.05
CA ASN A 114 -5.35 -11.47 -5.10
C ASN A 114 -6.30 -10.26 -4.90
N MET A 115 -6.09 -9.21 -5.69
CA MET A 115 -6.91 -8.00 -5.70
C MET A 115 -8.34 -8.30 -6.19
N VAL A 116 -9.34 -7.69 -5.54
CA VAL A 116 -10.66 -7.52 -6.16
C VAL A 116 -10.46 -6.73 -7.47
N PRO A 117 -11.15 -7.07 -8.58
CA PRO A 117 -10.95 -6.39 -9.87
C PRO A 117 -10.98 -4.86 -9.78
N LEU A 118 -11.80 -4.31 -8.87
CA LEU A 118 -11.88 -2.88 -8.61
C LEU A 118 -10.59 -2.28 -8.04
N THR A 119 -9.92 -2.94 -7.08
CA THR A 119 -8.68 -2.42 -6.49
C THR A 119 -7.49 -2.57 -7.42
N PHE A 120 -7.48 -3.62 -8.25
CA PHE A 120 -6.52 -3.75 -9.35
C PHE A 120 -6.64 -2.60 -10.36
N LEU A 121 -7.87 -2.25 -10.76
CA LEU A 121 -8.11 -1.10 -11.65
C LEU A 121 -7.71 0.23 -11.01
N LEU A 122 -7.97 0.41 -9.71
CA LEU A 122 -7.54 1.61 -8.98
C LEU A 122 -6.02 1.73 -8.91
N LEU A 123 -5.30 0.63 -8.66
CA LEU A 123 -3.84 0.60 -8.70
C LEU A 123 -3.31 0.97 -10.09
N ILE A 124 -3.88 0.40 -11.16
CA ILE A 124 -3.55 0.77 -12.54
C ILE A 124 -3.79 2.27 -12.74
N PHE A 125 -4.94 2.80 -12.33
CA PHE A 125 -5.25 4.21 -12.47
C PHE A 125 -4.24 5.11 -11.76
N ILE A 126 -3.79 4.74 -10.56
CA ILE A 126 -2.75 5.48 -9.82
C ILE A 126 -1.39 5.43 -10.55
N LEU A 127 -0.97 4.25 -11.03
CA LEU A 127 0.30 4.06 -11.73
C LEU A 127 0.33 4.86 -13.06
N PHE A 128 -0.70 4.70 -13.88
CA PHE A 128 -0.82 5.39 -15.17
C PHE A 128 -1.10 6.88 -15.00
N GLY A 129 -1.91 7.25 -14.01
CA GLY A 129 -2.17 8.65 -13.65
C GLY A 129 -0.87 9.38 -13.36
N MET A 130 -0.01 8.82 -12.50
CA MET A 130 1.29 9.43 -12.24
C MET A 130 2.13 9.58 -13.51
N GLY A 131 2.09 8.60 -14.42
CA GLY A 131 2.75 8.69 -15.73
C GLY A 131 2.23 9.81 -16.64
N ILE A 132 0.93 10.10 -16.62
CA ILE A 132 0.28 11.11 -17.46
C ILE A 132 0.50 12.54 -16.92
N PHE A 133 0.51 12.70 -15.59
CA PHE A 133 0.57 14.01 -14.93
C PHE A 133 1.97 14.41 -14.45
N ALA A 134 2.93 13.47 -14.40
CA ALA A 134 4.24 13.71 -13.79
C ALA A 134 5.01 14.91 -14.39
N ASN A 135 4.98 15.09 -15.70
CA ASN A 135 5.75 16.16 -16.35
C ASN A 135 5.20 17.55 -16.00
N GLY A 136 3.88 17.75 -16.09
CA GLY A 136 3.23 19.00 -15.71
C GLY A 136 3.34 19.30 -14.22
N LEU A 137 3.17 18.29 -13.35
CA LEU A 137 3.36 18.45 -11.90
C LEU A 137 4.81 18.82 -11.57
N TYR A 138 5.77 18.24 -12.29
CA TYR A 138 7.18 18.56 -12.11
C TYR A 138 7.52 19.97 -12.62
N TYR A 139 6.96 20.42 -13.75
CA TYR A 139 7.10 21.80 -14.21
C TYR A 139 6.68 22.80 -13.12
N GLN A 140 5.45 22.67 -12.61
CA GLN A 140 4.92 23.56 -11.58
C GLN A 140 5.77 23.53 -10.30
N PHE A 141 6.30 22.36 -9.95
CA PHE A 141 7.19 22.22 -8.80
C PHE A 141 8.50 22.97 -8.98
N VAL A 142 9.17 22.74 -10.11
CA VAL A 142 10.46 23.38 -10.43
C VAL A 142 10.29 24.89 -10.46
N GLU A 143 9.27 25.36 -11.17
CA GLU A 143 8.91 26.76 -11.28
C GLU A 143 8.71 27.40 -9.89
N ARG A 144 7.84 26.82 -9.04
CA ARG A 144 7.64 27.28 -7.65
C ARG A 144 8.90 27.21 -6.79
N ARG A 145 9.83 26.30 -7.08
CA ARG A 145 11.09 26.18 -6.32
C ARG A 145 12.06 27.28 -6.72
N ILE A 146 12.21 27.54 -8.02
CA ILE A 146 13.03 28.64 -8.56
C ILE A 146 12.49 29.98 -8.07
N TYR A 147 11.18 30.23 -8.18
CA TYR A 147 10.56 31.46 -7.67
C TYR A 147 10.85 31.70 -6.18
N ARG A 148 10.83 30.65 -5.35
CA ARG A 148 11.15 30.75 -3.92
C ARG A 148 12.62 31.06 -3.63
N ILE A 149 13.54 30.64 -4.51
CA ILE A 149 14.96 30.99 -4.39
C ILE A 149 15.16 32.46 -4.79
N LYS A 150 14.53 32.87 -5.89
CA LYS A 150 14.57 34.26 -6.39
C LYS A 150 13.95 35.28 -5.45
N ALA A 151 12.85 34.93 -4.79
CA ALA A 151 12.19 35.77 -3.80
C ALA A 151 13.06 36.10 -2.58
N ARG A 152 14.24 35.47 -2.45
CA ARG A 152 15.23 35.81 -1.41
C ARG A 152 16.12 36.99 -1.80
N GLU A 153 15.95 37.55 -3.00
CA GLU A 153 16.64 38.75 -3.49
C GLU A 153 18.16 38.70 -3.32
N ILE A 154 18.77 37.57 -3.70
CA ILE A 154 20.20 37.33 -3.58
C ILE A 154 20.94 38.25 -4.55
N LYS A 155 21.78 39.15 -4.03
CA LYS A 155 22.50 40.15 -4.83
C LYS A 155 23.51 39.54 -5.81
N ASP A 156 24.08 38.40 -5.47
CA ASP A 156 25.05 37.71 -6.29
C ASP A 156 24.39 36.63 -7.16
N LYS A 157 24.35 36.89 -8.48
CA LYS A 157 23.80 35.96 -9.48
C LYS A 157 24.52 34.61 -9.52
N SER A 158 25.81 34.56 -9.17
CA SER A 158 26.57 33.31 -9.15
C SER A 158 26.11 32.39 -8.02
N VAL A 159 25.85 32.98 -6.84
CA VAL A 159 25.31 32.28 -5.67
C VAL A 159 23.88 31.83 -5.91
N GLU A 160 23.05 32.68 -6.54
CA GLU A 160 21.68 32.31 -6.93
C GLU A 160 21.67 31.10 -7.87
N ASN A 161 22.46 31.14 -8.95
CA ASN A 161 22.56 30.04 -9.90
C ASN A 161 23.10 28.75 -9.25
N TYR A 162 24.06 28.88 -8.33
CA TYR A 162 24.54 27.74 -7.55
C TYR A 162 23.43 27.10 -6.73
N LEU A 163 22.61 27.89 -6.03
CA LEU A 163 21.48 27.39 -5.24
C LEU A 163 20.39 26.73 -6.11
N ILE A 164 20.10 27.30 -7.28
CA ILE A 164 19.16 26.69 -8.24
C ILE A 164 19.69 25.32 -8.69
N ASN A 165 20.96 25.25 -9.10
CA ASN A 165 21.60 24.02 -9.55
C ASN A 165 21.68 22.96 -8.43
N ASP A 166 22.08 23.33 -7.21
CA ASP A 166 22.20 22.42 -6.07
C ASP A 166 20.84 21.87 -5.62
N SER A 167 19.81 22.73 -5.62
CA SER A 167 18.45 22.34 -5.25
C SER A 167 17.78 21.42 -6.28
N GLY A 168 18.23 21.46 -7.53
CA GLY A 168 17.72 20.68 -8.65
C GLY A 168 18.49 19.38 -8.92
N GLY A 169 18.46 18.96 -10.19
CA GLY A 169 19.15 17.78 -10.69
C GLY A 169 18.48 16.46 -10.33
N THR A 170 19.30 15.44 -10.06
CA THR A 170 18.85 14.09 -9.76
C THR A 170 19.56 13.51 -8.54
N SER A 171 18.87 12.67 -7.79
CA SER A 171 19.39 12.07 -6.55
C SER A 171 19.11 10.58 -6.51
N LYS A 172 20.13 9.76 -6.79
CA LYS A 172 20.02 8.29 -6.69
C LYS A 172 19.72 7.87 -5.25
N MET A 173 20.41 8.48 -4.28
CA MET A 173 20.18 8.24 -2.85
C MET A 173 18.75 8.63 -2.43
N GLY A 174 18.25 9.76 -2.94
CA GLY A 174 16.86 10.18 -2.72
C GLY A 174 15.84 9.17 -3.25
N ALA A 175 16.08 8.62 -4.44
CA ALA A 175 15.25 7.55 -4.99
C ALA A 175 15.27 6.31 -4.09
N THR A 176 16.45 5.84 -3.71
CA THR A 176 16.62 4.66 -2.85
C THR A 176 15.92 4.82 -1.50
N ILE A 177 16.13 5.94 -0.80
CA ILE A 177 15.51 6.19 0.51
C ILE A 177 13.99 6.21 0.40
N VAL A 178 13.43 6.94 -0.57
CA VAL A 178 11.97 7.03 -0.74
C VAL A 178 11.37 5.68 -1.10
N THR A 179 12.04 4.88 -1.95
CA THR A 179 11.58 3.53 -2.27
C THR A 179 11.62 2.60 -1.06
N ILE A 180 12.69 2.64 -0.25
CA ILE A 180 12.78 1.85 0.99
C ILE A 180 11.68 2.24 1.96
N LEU A 181 11.43 3.55 2.15
CA LEU A 181 10.35 4.04 3.01
C LEU A 181 8.98 3.61 2.50
N ALA A 182 8.74 3.63 1.19
CA ALA A 182 7.49 3.15 0.62
C ALA A 182 7.29 1.65 0.88
N VAL A 183 8.33 0.83 0.67
CA VAL A 183 8.26 -0.61 0.99
C VAL A 183 8.02 -0.84 2.48
N ALA A 184 8.74 -0.13 3.36
CA ALA A 184 8.54 -0.20 4.81
C ALA A 184 7.11 0.20 5.21
N SER A 185 6.53 1.22 4.58
CA SER A 185 5.15 1.63 4.85
C SER A 185 4.11 0.57 4.46
N ILE A 186 4.38 -0.25 3.43
CA ILE A 186 3.49 -1.36 3.05
C ILE A 186 3.51 -2.44 4.14
N PHE A 187 4.69 -2.84 4.62
CA PHE A 187 4.82 -3.80 5.72
C PHE A 187 4.20 -3.27 7.02
N PHE A 188 4.44 -1.99 7.32
CA PHE A 188 3.83 -1.33 8.48
C PHE A 188 2.31 -1.32 8.36
N SER A 189 1.76 -0.94 7.22
CA SER A 189 0.31 -0.94 6.96
C SER A 189 -0.29 -2.33 7.18
N HIS A 190 0.33 -3.38 6.63
CA HIS A 190 -0.11 -4.76 6.79
C HIS A 190 -0.12 -5.24 8.26
N PHE A 191 0.89 -4.84 9.03
CA PHE A 191 0.96 -5.18 10.46
C PHE A 191 -0.17 -4.56 11.27
N PHE A 192 -0.58 -3.32 10.96
CA PHE A 192 -1.65 -2.62 11.69
C PHE A 192 -3.05 -2.89 11.13
N PHE A 193 -3.16 -3.21 9.84
CA PHE A 193 -4.40 -3.37 9.11
C PHE A 193 -4.40 -4.70 8.34
N PRO A 194 -4.45 -5.86 9.05
CA PRO A 194 -4.44 -7.16 8.41
C PRO A 194 -5.71 -7.37 7.58
N THR A 195 -5.59 -8.12 6.48
CA THR A 195 -6.75 -8.54 5.68
C THR A 195 -7.31 -9.87 6.18
N ASP A 196 -8.53 -10.19 5.73
CA ASP A 196 -9.20 -11.47 5.97
C ASP A 196 -8.31 -12.66 5.65
N ARG A 197 -7.55 -12.56 4.55
CA ARG A 197 -6.62 -13.61 4.14
C ARG A 197 -5.45 -13.74 5.10
N ASP A 198 -4.96 -12.64 5.64
CA ASP A 198 -3.82 -12.65 6.56
C ASP A 198 -4.21 -13.29 7.88
N VAL A 199 -5.41 -12.97 8.38
CA VAL A 199 -5.97 -13.59 9.59
C VAL A 199 -6.29 -15.07 9.36
N ILE A 200 -6.93 -15.43 8.24
CA ILE A 200 -7.20 -16.85 7.91
C ILE A 200 -5.88 -17.63 7.75
N GLN A 201 -4.90 -17.07 7.03
CA GLN A 201 -3.62 -17.71 6.81
C GLN A 201 -2.85 -17.85 8.13
N LYS A 202 -2.96 -16.87 9.03
CA LYS A 202 -2.40 -16.96 10.38
C LYS A 202 -2.95 -18.18 11.12
N VAL A 203 -4.26 -18.42 11.10
CA VAL A 203 -4.84 -19.64 11.70
C VAL A 203 -4.34 -20.90 10.99
N ARG A 204 -4.41 -20.94 9.66
CA ARG A 204 -4.01 -22.12 8.88
C ARG A 204 -2.55 -22.53 9.08
N THR A 205 -1.66 -21.56 9.25
CA THR A 205 -0.21 -21.79 9.41
C THR A 205 0.23 -21.93 10.86
N SER A 206 -0.61 -21.56 11.82
CA SER A 206 -0.32 -21.75 13.24
C SER A 206 -0.53 -23.20 13.66
N SER A 207 0.11 -23.56 14.75
CA SER A 207 -0.12 -24.80 15.48
C SER A 207 -0.80 -24.51 16.81
N LEU A 208 -1.52 -25.50 17.34
CA LEU A 208 -2.04 -25.45 18.71
C LEU A 208 -0.92 -25.81 19.69
N TYR A 209 -1.01 -25.29 20.92
CA TYR A 209 0.01 -25.52 21.95
C TYR A 209 0.24 -27.00 22.23
N GLU A 210 -0.84 -27.80 22.23
CA GLU A 210 -0.82 -29.25 22.43
C GLU A 210 -0.29 -30.01 21.21
N TYR A 211 -0.33 -29.39 20.02
CA TYR A 211 0.04 -30.01 18.74
C TYR A 211 1.05 -29.15 17.97
N PRO A 212 2.23 -28.83 18.55
CA PRO A 212 3.11 -27.78 18.06
C PRO A 212 3.75 -28.08 16.69
N PHE A 213 3.78 -29.35 16.28
CA PHE A 213 4.39 -29.82 15.03
C PHE A 213 3.44 -29.86 13.83
N PHE A 214 2.14 -29.64 14.05
CA PHE A 214 1.13 -29.76 13.00
C PHE A 214 0.45 -28.41 12.76
N SER A 215 0.36 -28.02 11.49
CA SER A 215 -0.38 -26.81 11.14
C SER A 215 -1.88 -27.08 11.17
N ILE A 216 -2.65 -26.20 11.79
CA ILE A 216 -4.12 -26.33 11.89
C ILE A 216 -4.74 -26.51 10.50
N GLY A 217 -4.28 -25.72 9.52
CA GLY A 217 -4.79 -25.75 8.16
C GLY A 217 -4.64 -27.12 7.49
N GLU A 218 -3.43 -27.68 7.52
CA GLU A 218 -3.14 -28.98 6.92
C GLU A 218 -3.87 -30.11 7.64
N SER A 219 -3.88 -30.11 8.97
CA SER A 219 -4.57 -31.15 9.75
C SER A 219 -6.07 -31.16 9.48
N PHE A 220 -6.69 -29.99 9.41
CA PHE A 220 -8.13 -29.87 9.19
C PHE A 220 -8.50 -30.21 7.73
N GLU A 221 -7.71 -29.76 6.76
CA GLU A 221 -7.96 -30.04 5.33
C GLU A 221 -7.74 -31.52 4.98
N ASN A 222 -6.87 -32.22 5.70
CA ASN A 222 -6.68 -33.67 5.55
C ASN A 222 -7.79 -34.48 6.23
N TYR A 223 -8.34 -34.01 7.36
CA TYR A 223 -9.36 -34.74 8.12
C TYR A 223 -10.79 -34.51 7.57
N PHE A 224 -11.13 -33.29 7.16
CA PHE A 224 -12.49 -32.92 6.73
C PHE A 224 -12.64 -32.84 5.20
N GLN A 225 -13.85 -33.14 4.72
CA GLN A 225 -14.23 -32.95 3.32
C GLN A 225 -14.91 -31.60 3.09
N ASN A 226 -14.76 -31.05 1.88
CA ASN A 226 -15.32 -29.75 1.46
C ASN A 226 -15.03 -28.63 2.47
N SER A 227 -13.76 -28.49 2.84
CA SER A 227 -13.29 -27.51 3.81
C SER A 227 -13.37 -26.08 3.28
N GLY A 228 -13.64 -25.13 4.19
CA GLY A 228 -13.65 -23.70 3.92
C GLY A 228 -13.35 -22.90 5.18
N TRP A 229 -12.82 -21.69 4.99
CA TRP A 229 -12.44 -20.77 6.06
C TRP A 229 -13.15 -19.43 5.84
N ILE A 230 -13.80 -18.92 6.89
CA ILE A 230 -14.52 -17.66 6.85
C ILE A 230 -13.99 -16.76 7.95
N TYR A 231 -13.64 -15.54 7.61
CA TYR A 231 -13.25 -14.52 8.56
C TYR A 231 -14.47 -13.70 9.00
N TYR A 232 -14.52 -13.43 10.29
CA TYR A 232 -15.46 -12.50 10.91
C TYR A 232 -14.66 -11.51 11.75
N ARG A 233 -14.89 -10.23 11.52
CA ARG A 233 -14.33 -9.19 12.36
C ARG A 233 -15.07 -9.15 13.69
N GLY A 234 -14.34 -9.30 14.80
CA GLY A 234 -14.88 -9.10 16.14
C GLY A 234 -14.74 -7.66 16.63
N THR A 235 -15.25 -7.40 17.83
CA THR A 235 -15.07 -6.13 18.54
C THR A 235 -13.73 -6.12 19.28
N GLU A 236 -13.16 -4.93 19.49
CA GLU A 236 -11.95 -4.72 20.32
C GLU A 236 -10.63 -5.36 19.81
N GLY A 237 -10.57 -5.74 18.53
CA GLY A 237 -9.35 -6.28 17.92
C GLY A 237 -9.18 -7.80 18.11
N LEU A 238 -10.21 -8.47 18.64
CA LEU A 238 -10.34 -9.91 18.57
C LEU A 238 -10.89 -10.27 17.18
N GLU A 239 -10.09 -11.00 16.42
CA GLU A 239 -10.48 -11.46 15.09
C GLU A 239 -11.01 -12.90 15.19
N LEU A 240 -12.07 -13.24 14.46
CA LEU A 240 -12.68 -14.57 14.52
C LEU A 240 -12.53 -15.27 13.17
N VAL A 241 -12.06 -16.51 13.18
CA VAL A 241 -11.98 -17.36 11.98
C VAL A 241 -12.81 -18.61 12.20
N GLU A 242 -13.77 -18.86 11.32
CA GLU A 242 -14.59 -20.07 11.32
C GLU A 242 -14.11 -21.01 10.23
N PHE A 243 -13.67 -22.18 10.65
CA PHE A 243 -13.55 -23.35 9.79
C PHE A 243 -14.93 -23.98 9.55
N GLN A 244 -15.19 -24.44 8.33
CA GLN A 244 -16.33 -25.28 7.99
C GLN A 244 -15.87 -26.51 7.22
N GLY A 245 -16.42 -27.68 7.53
CA GLY A 245 -16.14 -28.91 6.80
C GLY A 245 -17.18 -29.99 7.09
N TYR A 246 -17.03 -31.15 6.45
CA TYR A 246 -17.84 -32.35 6.71
C TYR A 246 -16.95 -33.48 7.20
N ASN A 247 -17.41 -34.24 8.19
CA ASN A 247 -16.73 -35.46 8.60
C ASN A 247 -16.73 -36.51 7.47
N THR A 248 -15.82 -37.48 7.56
CA THR A 248 -15.69 -38.60 6.61
C THR A 248 -16.69 -39.74 6.89
N GLY A 249 -17.29 -39.75 8.08
CA GLY A 249 -18.24 -40.77 8.53
C GLY A 249 -19.61 -40.72 7.86
N THR A 250 -20.39 -41.80 8.03
CA THR A 250 -21.79 -41.89 7.61
C THR A 250 -22.68 -42.00 8.86
N PRO A 251 -23.67 -41.11 9.08
CA PRO A 251 -24.08 -39.99 8.22
C PRO A 251 -23.09 -38.83 8.21
N ARG A 252 -23.04 -38.08 7.10
CA ARG A 252 -22.25 -36.85 6.99
C ARG A 252 -22.78 -35.80 7.96
N GLN A 253 -21.89 -35.25 8.77
CA GLN A 253 -22.16 -34.19 9.72
C GLN A 253 -21.38 -32.94 9.32
N LYS A 254 -22.05 -31.78 9.35
CA LYS A 254 -21.42 -30.49 9.11
C LYS A 254 -20.75 -30.03 10.39
N VAL A 255 -19.44 -29.82 10.35
CA VAL A 255 -18.63 -29.36 11.46
C VAL A 255 -18.25 -27.90 11.23
N LYS A 256 -18.35 -27.09 12.28
CA LYS A 256 -17.82 -25.73 12.32
C LYS A 256 -16.95 -25.56 13.56
N ILE A 257 -15.76 -25.01 13.39
CA ILE A 257 -14.84 -24.73 14.49
C ILE A 257 -14.44 -23.26 14.39
N GLN A 258 -14.59 -22.53 15.48
CA GLN A 258 -14.24 -21.11 15.54
C GLN A 258 -12.93 -20.93 16.30
N PHE A 259 -12.09 -20.05 15.80
CA PHE A 259 -10.81 -19.66 16.39
C PHE A 259 -10.84 -18.15 16.67
N VAL A 260 -10.51 -17.78 17.90
CA VAL A 260 -10.20 -16.39 18.25
C VAL A 260 -8.73 -16.16 17.94
N VAL A 261 -8.47 -15.06 17.25
CA VAL A 261 -7.14 -14.67 16.77
C VAL A 261 -6.82 -13.31 17.35
N ASP A 262 -5.80 -13.26 18.21
CA ASP A 262 -5.12 -12.02 18.52
C ASP A 262 -3.99 -11.85 17.50
N TYR A 263 -4.26 -11.07 16.45
CA TYR A 263 -3.29 -10.88 15.37
C TYR A 263 -2.01 -10.16 15.85
N LYS A 264 -2.11 -9.32 16.89
CA LYS A 264 -0.98 -8.51 17.40
C LYS A 264 -0.06 -9.33 18.29
N LEU A 265 -0.64 -10.14 19.17
CA LEU A 265 0.11 -11.09 20.01
C LEU A 265 0.51 -12.35 19.22
N GLY A 266 -0.14 -12.58 18.09
CA GLY A 266 0.11 -13.72 17.22
C GLY A 266 -0.45 -15.02 17.79
N GLU A 267 -1.41 -14.93 18.72
CA GLU A 267 -2.05 -16.04 19.42
C GLU A 267 -3.31 -16.49 18.65
N VAL A 268 -3.50 -17.80 18.58
CA VAL A 268 -4.66 -18.43 17.96
C VAL A 268 -5.20 -19.44 18.95
N GLU A 269 -6.42 -19.21 19.41
CA GLU A 269 -7.08 -20.07 20.39
C GLU A 269 -8.38 -20.63 19.82
N PRO A 270 -8.63 -21.94 19.97
CA PRO A 270 -9.93 -22.49 19.63
C PRO A 270 -11.00 -21.97 20.59
N TYR A 271 -12.16 -21.59 20.05
CA TYR A 271 -13.22 -20.93 20.79
C TYR A 271 -14.49 -21.77 20.91
N SER A 272 -14.96 -22.37 19.81
CA SER A 272 -16.18 -23.17 19.84
C SER A 272 -16.21 -24.25 18.76
N LEU A 273 -16.97 -25.31 19.06
CA LEU A 273 -17.32 -26.38 18.13
C LEU A 273 -18.83 -26.46 17.97
N MET A 274 -19.27 -26.52 16.71
CA MET A 274 -20.64 -26.84 16.36
C MET A 274 -20.69 -28.02 15.40
N VAL A 275 -21.59 -28.97 15.67
CA VAL A 275 -21.87 -30.10 14.77
C VAL A 275 -23.34 -30.08 14.42
N ASN A 276 -23.66 -30.03 13.12
CA ASN A 276 -25.01 -29.88 12.59
C ASN A 276 -25.80 -28.69 13.18
N GLY A 277 -25.08 -27.63 13.58
CA GLY A 277 -25.68 -26.41 14.16
C GLY A 277 -25.86 -26.45 15.68
N GLU A 278 -25.54 -27.57 16.34
CA GLU A 278 -25.56 -27.66 17.80
C GLU A 278 -24.16 -27.43 18.36
N SER A 279 -24.05 -26.54 19.36
CA SER A 279 -22.82 -26.35 20.12
C SER A 279 -22.49 -27.63 20.89
N LYS A 280 -21.20 -27.98 20.88
CA LYS A 280 -20.68 -29.18 21.56
C LYS A 280 -19.91 -28.79 22.81
N THR A 281 -19.84 -29.74 23.73
CA THR A 281 -19.11 -29.59 24.99
C THR A 281 -17.61 -29.55 24.77
N GLU A 282 -16.87 -29.06 25.76
CA GLU A 282 -15.42 -29.02 25.76
C GLU A 282 -14.81 -30.43 25.60
N GLU A 283 -15.38 -31.44 26.27
CA GLU A 283 -14.95 -32.84 26.15
C GLU A 283 -15.09 -33.37 24.72
N GLU A 284 -16.21 -33.08 24.06
CA GLU A 284 -16.44 -33.46 22.66
C GLU A 284 -15.49 -32.73 21.72
N PHE A 285 -15.15 -31.48 22.02
CA PHE A 285 -14.18 -30.70 21.25
C PHE A 285 -12.76 -31.26 21.37
N LEU A 286 -12.29 -31.52 22.58
CA LEU A 286 -10.96 -32.09 22.83
C LEU A 286 -10.80 -33.46 22.16
N LYS A 287 -11.83 -34.30 22.24
CA LYS A 287 -11.85 -35.60 21.56
C LYS A 287 -11.72 -35.45 20.04
N LEU A 288 -12.43 -34.50 19.44
CA LEU A 288 -12.31 -34.23 18.00
C LEU A 288 -10.91 -33.71 17.64
N MET A 289 -10.31 -32.83 18.44
CA MET A 289 -8.95 -32.35 18.20
C MET A 289 -7.94 -33.50 18.25
N GLU A 290 -8.05 -34.37 19.25
CA GLU A 290 -7.20 -35.58 19.34
C GLU A 290 -7.34 -36.42 18.07
N GLU A 291 -8.56 -36.68 17.59
CA GLU A 291 -8.79 -37.44 16.35
C GLU A 291 -8.17 -36.77 15.11
N ILE A 292 -8.25 -35.45 14.99
CA ILE A 292 -7.69 -34.71 13.84
C ILE A 292 -6.17 -34.83 13.81
N PHE A 293 -5.51 -34.62 14.95
CA PHE A 293 -4.04 -34.56 15.01
C PHE A 293 -3.39 -35.95 15.17
N LYS A 294 -4.10 -36.94 15.75
CA LYS A 294 -3.62 -38.33 15.87
C LYS A 294 -3.41 -39.01 14.51
N VAL A 295 -4.25 -38.69 13.52
CA VAL A 295 -4.11 -39.20 12.14
C VAL A 295 -2.76 -38.82 11.51
N GLN A 296 -2.08 -37.80 12.04
CA GLN A 296 -0.85 -37.25 11.48
C GLN A 296 0.40 -37.50 12.32
N ASN A 297 0.31 -38.16 13.48
CA ASN A 297 1.45 -38.44 14.35
C ASN A 297 2.14 -39.77 13.95
N PRO A 298 3.31 -39.75 13.28
CA PRO A 298 4.03 -40.98 12.92
C PRO A 298 4.65 -41.69 14.14
N PHE A 299 4.59 -41.10 15.34
CA PHE A 299 5.17 -41.65 16.57
C PHE A 299 4.17 -42.38 17.46
N ASP A 300 2.87 -42.38 17.13
CA ASP A 300 1.87 -43.20 17.82
C ASP A 300 1.89 -44.64 17.25
N ILE A 301 3.03 -45.31 17.43
CA ILE A 301 3.05 -46.77 17.46
C ILE A 301 2.55 -47.17 18.84
N GLU A 302 1.51 -48.00 18.89
CA GLU A 302 0.93 -48.59 20.11
C GLU A 302 1.96 -49.42 20.90
N ASP A 303 2.91 -48.78 21.58
CA ASP A 303 3.72 -49.42 22.60
C ASP A 303 3.24 -48.96 23.96
N GLY A 304 2.52 -49.86 24.64
CA GLY A 304 1.80 -49.63 25.89
C GLY A 304 2.69 -49.25 27.07
N LEU A 305 3.08 -47.98 27.16
CA LEU A 305 3.69 -47.39 28.36
C LEU A 305 2.91 -46.15 28.82
N GLN A 306 1.96 -46.40 29.72
CA GLN A 306 1.41 -45.53 30.78
C GLN A 306 1.23 -44.03 30.46
N VAL A 307 0.04 -43.70 29.92
CA VAL A 307 -0.43 -42.33 29.61
C VAL A 307 -1.26 -41.70 30.75
N ASN A 308 -1.14 -42.19 32.00
CA ASN A 308 -2.07 -41.74 33.07
C ASN A 308 -1.60 -40.51 33.86
N ALA A 309 -0.39 -39.98 33.64
CA ALA A 309 0.15 -38.89 34.44
C ALA A 309 0.10 -37.50 33.76
N ILE A 310 0.03 -37.44 32.42
CA ILE A 310 0.01 -36.18 31.66
C ILE A 310 -1.44 -35.69 31.43
N GLN A 311 -2.39 -36.62 31.41
CA GLN A 311 -3.81 -36.33 31.24
C GLN A 311 -4.34 -35.47 32.40
N GLU A 312 -4.06 -35.78 33.66
CA GLU A 312 -4.65 -35.01 34.78
C GLU A 312 -4.13 -33.57 34.91
N SER A 313 -2.89 -33.27 34.47
CA SER A 313 -2.33 -31.91 34.57
C SER A 313 -2.83 -31.00 33.45
N GLY A 314 -2.95 -31.51 32.21
CA GLY A 314 -3.44 -30.72 31.07
C GLY A 314 -4.92 -30.36 31.19
N TRP A 315 -5.74 -31.27 31.73
CA TRP A 315 -7.18 -31.06 31.88
C TRP A 315 -7.54 -29.94 32.87
N LYS A 316 -6.67 -29.69 33.86
CA LYS A 316 -6.90 -28.64 34.87
C LYS A 316 -6.58 -27.24 34.32
N GLU A 317 -5.57 -27.12 33.46
CA GLU A 317 -5.18 -25.84 32.84
C GLU A 317 -6.16 -25.37 31.75
N ILE A 318 -6.75 -26.31 30.97
CA ILE A 318 -7.74 -25.98 29.94
C ILE A 318 -9.03 -25.45 30.58
N SER A 319 -9.51 -26.12 31.64
CA SER A 319 -10.73 -25.71 32.37
C SER A 319 -10.61 -24.31 32.96
N ASP A 320 -9.45 -23.98 33.56
CA ASP A 320 -9.21 -22.68 34.18
C ASP A 320 -9.13 -21.53 33.14
N ARG A 321 -8.63 -21.80 31.91
CA ARG A 321 -8.60 -20.79 30.82
C ARG A 321 -9.95 -20.61 30.13
N PHE A 322 -10.71 -21.68 29.91
CA PHE A 322 -12.06 -21.58 29.35
C PHE A 322 -12.98 -20.73 30.23
N PHE A 323 -12.84 -20.84 31.55
CA PHE A 323 -13.58 -20.02 32.52
C PHE A 323 -13.21 -18.52 32.47
N LEU A 324 -11.96 -18.19 32.18
CA LEU A 324 -11.50 -16.79 32.10
C LEU A 324 -12.00 -16.07 30.84
N CYS A 325 -12.21 -16.78 29.73
CA CYS A 325 -12.77 -16.20 28.50
C CYS A 325 -14.30 -16.01 28.54
N LEU A 326 -15.04 -16.71 29.40
CA LEU A 326 -16.49 -16.53 29.57
C LEU A 326 -16.87 -15.40 30.55
N LEU A 327 -15.90 -14.88 31.31
CA LEU A 327 -16.10 -13.85 32.34
C LEU A 327 -15.59 -12.46 31.96
N LYS A 328 -15.18 -12.25 30.70
CA LYS A 328 -14.80 -10.94 30.13
C LYS A 328 -15.65 -10.63 28.91
#